data_AF-A0A920JTI3-F1
#
_entry.id   AF-A0A920JTI3-F1
#
_cell.length_a   1.000
_cell.length_b   1.000
_cell.length_c   1.000
_cell.angle_alpha   90.00
_cell.angle_beta   90.00
_cell.angle_gamma   90.00
#
_symmetry.space_group_name_H-M   'P 1'
#
loop_
_entity.id
_entity.type
_entity.pdbx_description
1 polymer ?
#
loop_
_entity_poly.entity_id
_entity_poly.type
_entity_poly.pdbx_seq_one_letter_code
_entity_poly.pdbx_strand_id
1 'polypeptide(L)' 'MSVRDRSLGTIAVTLAGYQSDQLRVHLQRGLDNGVTVQEISELIAHVTLYLGFPTGVNASECLRISSRGKWYPSAN' A
#
# COMPACT_ATOMS: atom_id res chain seq x y z
N MET A 1 17.32 -8.99 -3.36
CA MET A 1 15.98 -8.43 -3.69
C MET A 1 16.17 -7.06 -4.33
N SER A 2 15.43 -6.76 -5.40
CA SER A 2 15.48 -5.44 -6.03
C SER A 2 14.87 -4.35 -5.12
N VAL A 3 15.04 -3.07 -5.48
CA VAL A 3 14.36 -1.96 -4.79
C VAL A 3 12.83 -2.12 -4.91
N ARG A 4 12.35 -2.48 -6.09
CA ARG A 4 10.94 -2.77 -6.37
C ARG A 4 10.39 -3.87 -5.46
N ASP A 5 11.09 -5.00 -5.33
CA ASP A 5 10.62 -6.13 -4.52
C ASP A 5 10.60 -5.79 -3.02
N ARG A 6 11.56 -4.97 -2.55
CA ARG A 6 11.58 -4.47 -1.17
C ARG A 6 10.39 -3.55 -0.88
N SER A 7 10.01 -2.69 -1.83
CA SER A 7 8.79 -1.88 -1.72
C SER A 7 7.55 -2.74 -1.61
N LEU A 8 7.42 -3.78 -2.44
CA LEU A 8 6.27 -4.69 -2.40
C LEU A 8 6.15 -5.38 -1.04
N GLY A 9 7.26 -5.90 -0.50
CA GLY A 9 7.28 -6.53 0.82
C GLY A 9 6.92 -5.56 1.96
N THR A 10 7.40 -4.31 1.89
CA THR A 10 7.08 -3.29 2.90
C THR A 10 5.60 -2.90 2.85
N ILE A 11 5.03 -2.75 1.65
CA ILE A 11 3.59 -2.51 1.46
C ILE A 11 2.79 -3.66 2.06
N ALA A 12 3.20 -4.91 1.83
CA ALA A 12 2.52 -6.09 2.37
C ALA A 12 2.48 -6.08 3.91
N VAL A 13 3.61 -5.77 4.56
CA VAL A 13 3.71 -5.74 6.03
C VAL A 13 2.91 -4.59 6.64
N THR A 14 3.02 -3.39 6.08
CA THR A 14 2.28 -2.21 6.59
C THR A 14 0.77 -2.36 6.38
N LEU A 15 0.35 -2.94 5.25
CA LEU A 15 -1.03 -3.34 4.99
C LEU A 15 -1.50 -4.36 6.04
N ALA A 16 -0.74 -5.45 6.22
CA ALA A 16 -1.10 -6.52 7.15
C ALA A 16 -1.21 -6.04 8.60
N GLY A 17 -0.39 -5.06 8.98
CA GLY A 17 -0.42 -4.45 10.31
C GLY A 17 -1.47 -3.34 10.50
N TYR A 18 -2.33 -3.09 9.51
CA TYR A 18 -3.30 -1.97 9.54
C TYR A 18 -2.63 -0.59 9.76
N GLN A 19 -1.41 -0.40 9.27
CA GLN A 19 -0.61 0.81 9.50
C GLN A 19 -0.86 1.86 8.43
N SER A 20 -2.07 2.43 8.37
CA SER A 20 -2.53 3.26 7.25
C SER A 20 -1.61 4.44 6.90
N ASP A 21 -1.02 5.12 7.87
CA ASP A 21 -0.14 6.27 7.60
C ASP A 21 1.17 5.84 6.92
N GLN A 22 1.79 4.76 7.41
CA GLN A 22 2.99 4.19 6.81
C GLN A 22 2.69 3.57 5.44
N LEU A 23 1.54 2.90 5.33
CA LEU A 23 1.08 2.31 4.08
C LEU A 23 1.02 3.36 2.97
N ARG A 24 0.47 4.57 3.23
CA ARG A 24 0.39 5.63 2.23
C ARG A 24 1.76 6.12 1.76
N VAL A 25 2.73 6.29 2.67
CA VAL A 25 4.11 6.63 2.33
C VAL A 25 4.74 5.55 1.45
N HIS A 26 4.58 4.29 1.82
CA HIS A 26 5.18 3.17 1.10
C HIS A 26 4.48 2.84 -0.22
N LEU A 27 3.20 3.15 -0.36
CA LEU A 27 2.47 3.05 -1.63
C LEU A 27 3.04 4.04 -2.65
N GLN A 28 3.20 5.32 -2.27
CA GLN A 28 3.82 6.34 -3.13
C GLN A 28 5.22 5.89 -3.58
N ARG A 29 6.05 5.50 -2.61
CA ARG A 29 7.43 5.06 -2.89
C ARG A 29 7.49 3.76 -3.70
N GLY A 30 6.50 2.88 -3.55
CA GLY A 30 6.37 1.67 -4.37
C GLY A 30 6.10 2.00 -5.83
N LEU A 31 5.20 2.95 -6.09
CA LEU A 31 4.90 3.44 -7.44
C LEU A 31 6.15 4.08 -8.08
N ASP A 32 6.87 4.92 -7.33
CA ASP A 32 8.13 5.54 -7.80
C ASP A 32 9.21 4.50 -8.13
N ASN A 33 9.21 3.38 -7.40
CA ASN A 33 10.14 2.26 -7.61
C ASN A 33 9.68 1.27 -8.71
N GLY A 34 8.59 1.58 -9.44
CA GLY A 34 8.10 0.78 -10.56
C GLY A 34 7.19 -0.39 -10.18
N VAL A 35 6.62 -0.40 -8.96
CA VAL A 35 5.48 -1.27 -8.65
C VAL A 35 4.24 -0.68 -9.30
N THR A 36 3.43 -1.48 -9.96
CA THR A 36 2.20 -1.01 -10.61
C THR A 36 1.02 -0.98 -9.64
N VAL A 37 0.03 -0.14 -9.91
CA VAL A 37 -1.25 -0.12 -9.17
C VAL A 37 -1.93 -1.50 -9.23
N GLN A 38 -1.81 -2.22 -10.35
CA GLN A 38 -2.36 -3.56 -10.52
C GLN A 38 -1.73 -4.55 -9.53
N GLU A 39 -0.40 -4.58 -9.46
CA GLU A 39 0.32 -5.49 -8.55
C GLU A 39 0.02 -5.20 -7.08
N ILE A 40 -0.15 -3.93 -6.72
CA ILE A 40 -0.58 -3.56 -5.36
C ILE A 40 -2.02 -4.00 -5.11
N SER A 41 -2.90 -3.88 -6.11
CA SER A 41 -4.30 -4.32 -5.99
C SER A 41 -4.41 -5.83 -5.80
N GLU A 42 -3.59 -6.61 -6.50
CA GLU A 42 -3.47 -8.06 -6.32
C GLU A 42 -2.91 -8.42 -4.95
N LEU A 43 -1.90 -7.69 -4.47
CA LEU A 43 -1.38 -7.85 -3.11
C LEU A 43 -2.46 -7.57 -2.05
N ILE A 44 -3.23 -6.49 -2.21
CA ILE A 44 -4.37 -6.17 -1.32
C ILE A 44 -5.36 -7.33 -1.32
N ALA A 45 -5.75 -7.82 -2.50
CA ALA A 45 -6.69 -8.94 -2.62
C ALA A 45 -6.15 -10.20 -1.91
N HIS A 46 -4.87 -10.53 -2.11
CA HIS A 46 -4.24 -11.68 -1.47
C HIS A 46 -4.23 -11.56 0.05
N VAL A 47 -3.79 -10.43 0.60
CA VAL A 47 -3.74 -10.24 2.06
C VAL A 47 -5.14 -10.18 2.68
N THR A 48 -6.14 -9.66 1.95
CA THR A 48 -7.54 -9.65 2.39
C THR A 48 -8.07 -11.05 2.68
N LEU A 49 -7.63 -12.07 1.93
CA LEU A 49 -8.03 -13.46 2.18
C LEU A 49 -7.53 -13.99 3.53
N TYR A 50 -6.39 -13.49 4.03
CA TYR A 50 -5.80 -13.94 5.29
C TYR A 50 -6.17 -13.06 6.49
N LEU A 51 -6.38 -11.75 6.28
CA LEU A 51 -6.56 -10.76 7.34
C LEU A 51 -7.92 -10.05 7.32
N GLY A 52 -8.82 -10.48 6.45
CA GLY A 52 -10.20 -10.03 6.37
C GLY A 52 -10.43 -8.73 5.62
N PHE A 53 -11.70 -8.49 5.30
CA PHE A 53 -12.18 -7.34 4.52
C PHE A 53 -11.84 -5.97 5.12
N PRO A 54 -11.88 -5.73 6.45
CA PRO A 54 -11.52 -4.43 7.00
C PRO A 54 -10.13 -3.95 6.60
N THR A 55 -9.14 -4.86 6.61
CA THR A 55 -7.76 -4.60 6.19
C THR A 55 -7.70 -4.28 4.70
N GLY A 56 -8.39 -5.06 3.87
CA GLY A 56 -8.46 -4.85 2.42
C GLY A 56 -9.11 -3.53 2.01
N VAL A 57 -10.22 -3.16 2.65
CA VAL A 57 -10.94 -1.91 2.40
C VAL A 57 -10.08 -0.71 2.78
N ASN A 58 -9.43 -0.75 3.95
CA ASN A 58 -8.51 0.30 4.40
C ASN A 58 -7.37 0.52 3.39
N ALA A 59 -6.75 -0.57 2.93
CA ALA A 59 -5.64 -0.51 1.99
C ALA A 59 -6.07 -0.02 0.60
N SER A 60 -7.26 -0.43 0.13
CA SER A 60 -7.83 0.04 -1.13
C SER A 60 -8.05 1.56 -1.13
N GLU A 61 -8.53 2.09 -0.01
CA GLU A 61 -8.71 3.53 0.15
C GLU A 61 -7.37 4.29 0.20
N CYS A 62 -6.36 3.72 0.87
CA CYS A 62 -5.01 4.27 0.88
C CYS A 62 -4.39 4.29 -0.54
N LEU A 63 -4.55 3.21 -1.31
CA LEU A 63 -4.09 3.12 -2.70
C LEU A 63 -4.80 4.14 -3.59
N ARG A 64 -6.13 4.29 -3.44
CA ARG A 64 -6.92 5.25 -4.21
C ARG A 64 -6.47 6.70 -4.02
N ILE A 65 -6.06 7.06 -2.81
CA ILE A 65 -5.59 8.42 -2.52
C ILE A 65 -4.17 8.61 -3.05
N SER A 66 -3.30 7.61 -2.88
CA SER A 66 -1.89 7.64 -3.31
C SER A 66 -1.76 7.70 -4.84
N SER A 67 -2.54 6.88 -5.56
CA SER A 67 -2.53 6.86 -7.04
C SER A 67 -3.06 8.15 -7.68
N ARG A 68 -3.76 8.99 -6.91
CA ARG A 68 -4.26 10.30 -7.34
C ARG A 68 -3.36 11.46 -6.91
N GLY A 69 -2.23 11.21 -6.26
CA GLY A 69 -1.31 12.23 -5.74
C GLY A 69 -1.95 13.15 -4.68
N LYS A 70 -3.01 12.70 -4.00
CA LYS A 70 -3.81 13.52 -3.08
C LYS A 70 -3.41 13.38 -1.61
N TRP A 71 -2.38 12.61 -1.29
CA TRP A 71 -1.97 12.40 0.09
C TRP A 71 -0.82 13.32 0.50
N TYR A 72 -1.10 14.21 1.44
CA TYR A 72 -0.10 15.01 2.17
C TYR A 72 -0.34 14.78 3.66
N PRO A 73 0.64 14.29 4.43
CA PRO A 73 0.50 14.25 5.88
C PRO A 73 0.42 15.70 6.39
N SER A 74 -0.58 15.99 7.22
CA SER A 74 -0.64 17.28 7.91
C SER A 74 0.63 17.44 8.73
N ALA A 75 1.44 18.45 8.41
CA ALA A 75 2.61 18.81 9.20
C ALA A 75 2.16 19.12 10.63
N ASN A 76 2.59 18.28 11.57
CA ASN A 76 2.61 18.53 12.99
C ASN A 76 4.05 18.58 13.48
#